data_AF-A0A6N9P632-F1
#
_entry.id   AF-A0A6N9P632-F1
#
_cell.length_a   1.000
_cell.length_b   1.000
_cell.length_c   1.000
_cell.angle_alpha   90.00
_cell.angle_beta   90.00
_cell.angle_gamma   90.00
#
_symmetry.space_group_name_H-M   'P 1'
#
loop_
_entity.id
_entity.type
_entity.pdbx_description
1 polymer ?
#
loop_
_entity_poly.entity_id
_entity_poly.type
_entity_poly.pdbx_seq_one_letter_code
_entity_poly.pdbx_strand_id
1 'polypeptide(L)' 'MPRRKTLKLSTPADIRRSIARIGNMILNGEIDPKRGNSLIYACNSVLNVIKVSEMQTKLDELEALVMEMER' A
#
# COMPACT_ATOMS: atom_id res chain seq x y z
N MET A 1 -25.12 9.78 -12.58
CA MET A 1 -24.15 10.31 -11.58
C MET A 1 -22.74 10.14 -12.13
N PRO A 2 -21.83 11.13 -12.03
CA PRO A 2 -20.44 10.93 -12.44
C PRO A 2 -19.80 9.83 -11.58
N ARG A 3 -19.10 8.87 -12.21
CA ARG A 3 -18.41 7.78 -11.49
C ARG A 3 -17.38 8.40 -10.54
N ARG A 4 -17.50 8.10 -9.24
CA ARG A 4 -16.49 8.49 -8.24
C ARG A 4 -15.18 7.76 -8.59
N LYS A 5 -14.09 8.52 -8.77
CA LYS A 5 -12.76 7.94 -8.93
C LYS A 5 -12.35 7.30 -7.61
N THR A 6 -12.02 6.01 -7.64
CA THR A 6 -11.50 5.27 -6.48
C THR A 6 -9.97 5.19 -6.56
N LEU A 7 -9.31 5.21 -5.40
CA LEU A 7 -7.89 4.90 -5.32
C LEU A 7 -7.72 3.39 -5.50
N LYS A 8 -6.82 2.98 -6.40
CA LYS A 8 -6.47 1.58 -6.56
C LYS A 8 -5.33 1.27 -5.58
N LEU A 9 -5.62 0.41 -4.60
CA LEU A 9 -4.69 0.06 -3.50
C LEU A 9 -4.34 -1.44 -3.47
N SER A 10 -4.49 -2.12 -4.61
CA SER A 10 -4.36 -3.58 -4.71
C SER A 10 -2.91 -4.08 -4.71
N THR A 11 -1.96 -3.26 -5.16
CA THR A 11 -0.55 -3.65 -5.25
C THR A 11 0.35 -2.52 -4.77
N PRO A 12 1.59 -2.80 -4.35
CA PRO A 12 2.56 -1.76 -4.00
C PRO A 12 2.76 -0.72 -5.12
N ALA A 13 2.71 -1.15 -6.38
CA ALA A 13 2.83 -0.26 -7.53
C ALA A 13 1.60 0.65 -7.71
N ASP A 14 0.38 0.11 -7.54
CA ASP A 14 -0.85 0.90 -7.58
C ASP A 14 -0.90 1.94 -6.44
N ILE A 15 -0.43 1.57 -5.24
CA ILE A 15 -0.35 2.46 -4.08
C ILE A 15 0.65 3.59 -4.34
N ARG A 16 1.85 3.29 -4.85
CA ARG A 16 2.84 4.33 -5.21
C ARG A 16 2.29 5.32 -6.23
N ARG A 17 1.58 4.82 -7.26
CA ARG A 17 0.90 5.68 -8.25
C ARG A 17 -0.19 6.55 -7.62
N SER A 18 -0.92 6.01 -6.64
CA SER A 18 -1.94 6.75 -5.89
C SER A 18 -1.33 7.87 -5.04
N ILE A 19 -0.23 7.59 -4.32
CA ILE A 19 0.52 8.59 -3.53
C ILE A 19 1.05 9.71 -4.44
N ALA A 20 1.66 9.37 -5.58
CA ALA A 20 2.15 10.36 -6.52
C ALA A 20 1.03 11.28 -7.06
N ARG A 21 -0.14 10.70 -7.37
CA ARG A 21 -1.32 11.48 -7.78
C ARG A 21 -1.79 12.43 -6.69
N ILE A 22 -1.88 11.98 -5.44
CA ILE A 22 -2.25 12.82 -4.30
C ILE A 22 -1.22 13.95 -4.13
N GLY A 23 0.08 13.64 -4.23
CA GLY A 23 1.15 14.65 -4.18
C GLY A 23 0.98 15.74 -5.24
N ASN A 24 0.70 15.35 -6.49
CA ASN A 24 0.44 16.31 -7.56
C ASN A 24 -0.79 17.18 -7.29
N MET A 25 -1.87 16.58 -6.77
CA MET A 25 -3.07 17.34 -6.39
C MET A 25 -2.77 18.36 -5.28
N ILE A 26 -1.90 18.03 -4.32
CA ILE A 26 -1.46 18.97 -3.27
C ILE A 26 -0.66 20.11 -3.89
N LEU A 27 0.34 19.79 -4.73
CA LEU A 27 1.19 20.78 -5.39
C LEU A 27 0.39 21.76 -6.26
N ASN A 28 -0.68 21.29 -6.91
CA ASN A 28 -1.56 22.09 -7.74
C ASN A 28 -2.68 22.81 -6.96
N GLY A 29 -2.76 22.65 -5.64
CA GLY A 29 -3.82 23.24 -4.81
C GLY A 29 -5.21 22.63 -5.02
N GLU A 30 -5.31 21.48 -5.68
CA GLU A 30 -6.58 20.75 -5.90
C GLU A 30 -7.10 20.07 -4.63
N ILE A 31 -6.21 19.80 -3.67
CA ILE A 31 -6.51 19.26 -2.35
C ILE A 31 -5.69 19.98 -1.29
N ASP A 32 -6.34 20.29 -0.16
CA ASP A 32 -5.67 20.82 1.01
C ASP A 32 -4.60 19.85 1.55
N PRO A 33 -3.39 20.33 1.92
CA PRO A 33 -2.30 19.49 2.39
C PRO A 33 -2.66 18.58 3.57
N LYS A 34 -3.49 19.04 4.52
CA LYS A 34 -3.91 18.22 5.68
C LYS A 34 -4.74 17.03 5.23
N ARG A 35 -5.69 17.24 4.31
CA ARG A 35 -6.47 16.16 3.71
C ARG A 35 -5.60 15.21 2.87
N GLY A 36 -4.70 15.77 2.05
CA GLY A 36 -3.78 14.98 1.22
C GLY A 36 -2.86 14.08 2.04
N ASN A 37 -2.29 14.61 3.13
CA ASN A 37 -1.43 13.85 4.03
C ASN A 37 -2.18 12.71 4.73
N SER A 38 -3.44 12.90 5.14
CA SER A 38 -4.26 11.81 5.68
C SER A 38 -4.48 10.67 4.67
N LEU A 39 -4.65 10.99 3.38
CA LEU A 39 -4.79 9.99 2.32
C LEU A 39 -3.47 9.24 2.06
N ILE A 40 -2.34 9.96 2.06
CA ILE A 40 -1.01 9.35 1.93
C ILE A 40 -0.72 8.43 3.12
N TYR A 41 -1.11 8.84 4.33
CA TYR A 41 -0.98 8.00 5.53
C TYR A 41 -1.76 6.69 5.38
N ALA A 42 -3.03 6.76 4.97
CA ALA A 42 -3.82 5.56 4.70
C ALA A 42 -3.17 4.66 3.61
N CYS A 43 -2.63 5.25 2.54
CA CYS A 43 -1.90 4.51 1.52
C CYS A 43 -0.66 3.79 2.09
N ASN A 44 0.10 4.44 2.97
CA ASN A 44 1.25 3.86 3.64
C ASN A 44 0.86 2.73 4.60
N SER A 45 -0.25 2.86 5.33
CA SER A 45 -0.78 1.78 6.17
C SER A 45 -1.12 0.53 5.35
N VAL A 46 -1.78 0.70 4.20
CA VAL A 46 -2.09 -0.44 3.30
C VAL A 46 -0.80 -1.05 2.74
N LEU A 47 0.17 -0.23 2.34
CA LEU A 47 1.47 -0.72 1.87
C LEU A 47 2.19 -1.56 2.94
N ASN A 48 2.10 -1.15 4.20
CA ASN A 48 2.68 -1.91 5.30
C ASN A 48 1.99 -3.26 5.48
N VAL A 49 0.66 -3.30 5.42
CA VAL A 49 -0.10 -4.57 5.51
C VAL A 49 0.31 -5.55 4.41
N ILE A 50 0.43 -5.09 3.16
CA ILE A 50 0.86 -5.94 2.04
C ILE A 50 2.25 -6.51 2.32
N LYS A 51 3.21 -5.65 2.71
CA LYS A 51 4.58 -6.08 2.99
C LYS A 51 4.65 -7.10 4.13
N VAL A 52 3.91 -6.85 5.22
CA VAL A 52 3.86 -7.78 6.36
C VAL A 52 3.26 -9.11 5.94
N SER A 53 2.18 -9.11 5.16
CA SER A 53 1.58 -10.33 4.63
C SER A 53 2.56 -11.12 3.75
N GLU A 54 3.26 -10.46 2.82
CA GLU A 54 4.25 -11.12 1.96
C GLU A 54 5.42 -11.69 2.77
N MET A 55 5.87 -10.98 3.81
CA MET A 55 6.92 -11.47 4.71
C MET A 55 6.45 -12.67 5.54
N GLN A 56 5.21 -12.65 6.03
CA GLN A 56 4.64 -13.78 6.76
C GLN A 56 4.58 -15.04 5.89
N THR A 57 4.09 -14.93 4.66
CA THR A 57 4.06 -16.07 3.73
C THR A 57 5.45 -16.67 3.50
N LYS A 58 6.48 -15.84 3.30
CA LYS A 58 7.85 -16.32 3.15
C LYS A 58 8.41 -16.94 4.43
N LEU A 59 8.02 -16.42 5.59
CA LEU A 59 8.42 -16.99 6.87
C LEU A 59 7.80 -18.38 7.04
N ASP A 60 6.51 -18.54 6.76
CA ASP A 60 5.81 -19.82 6.83
C ASP A 60 6.46 -20.86 5.89
N GLU A 61 6.82 -20.45 4.66
CA GLU A 61 7.55 -21.30 3.71
C GLU A 61 8.94 -21.72 4.23
N LEU A 62 9.67 -20.80 4.85
CA LEU A 62 10.99 -21.10 5.44
C LEU A 62 10.87 -22.03 6.65
N GLU A 63 9.89 -21.82 7.52
CA GLU A 63 9.63 -22.69 8.68
C GLU A 63 9.31 -24.12 8.22
N ALA A 64 8.51 -24.28 7.17
CA ALA A 64 8.22 -25.59 6.59
C ALA A 64 9.48 -26.30 6.06
N LEU A 65 10.35 -25.58 5.32
CA LEU A 65 11.60 -26.14 4.81
C LEU A 65 12.55 -26.56 5.94
N VAL A 66 12.64 -25.77 7.02
CA VAL A 66 13.45 -26.13 8.18
C VAL A 66 12.92 -27.40 8.85
N MET A 67 11.61 -27.51 9.04
CA MET A 67 10.99 -28.72 9.60
C MET A 67 11.23 -29.97 8.75
N GLU A 68 11.27 -29.83 7.43
CA GLU A 68 11.61 -30.94 6.53
C GLU A 68 13.07 -31.37 6.65
N MET A 69 14.01 -30.44 6.89
CA MET A 69 15.44 -30.74 7.05
C MET A 69 15.78 -31.39 8.40
N GLU A 70 15.02 -31.08 9.45
CA GLU A 70 15.20 -31.67 10.78
C GLU A 70 14.61 -33.08 10.92
N ARG A 71 13.91 -33.55 9.89
CA ARG A 71 13.20 -34.84 9.86
C ARG A 71 14.03 -35.96 9.25
#